data_AF-A0A852YWG7-F1
#
_entry.id   AF-A0A852YWG7-F1
#
_cell.length_a   1.000
_cell.length_b   1.000
_cell.length_c   1.000
_cell.angle_alpha   90.00
_cell.angle_beta   90.00
_cell.angle_gamma   90.00
#
_symmetry.space_group_name_H-M   'P 1'
#
loop_
_entity.id
_entity.type
_entity.pdbx_description
1 polymer ?
#
loop_
_entity_poly.entity_id
_entity_poly.type
_entity_poly.pdbx_seq_one_letter_code
_entity_poly.pdbx_strand_id
1 'polypeptide(L)'
;MDPSELYAGVYVVWDPPEGEEDRRAPGMGLVRNHPGIIISPHWQDVGVKWFLKESDMASTESFYRYQDLRKVTPLEFLERCEEAKERANEIN
;
A
#
# COMPACT_ATOMS: atom_id res chain seq x y z
N MET A 1 -3.65 17.53 -0.58
CA MET A 1 -2.23 17.13 -0.45
C MET A 1 -1.45 17.73 -1.60
N ASP A 2 -0.23 18.18 -1.34
CA ASP A 2 0.64 18.89 -2.28
C ASP A 2 1.40 17.90 -3.18
N PRO A 3 1.54 18.12 -4.50
CA PRO A 3 2.34 17.27 -5.40
C PRO A 3 3.81 17.10 -4.97
N SER A 4 4.36 18.01 -4.16
CA SER A 4 5.72 17.91 -3.58
C SER A 4 5.89 16.75 -2.58
N GLU A 5 4.79 16.12 -2.15
CA GLU A 5 4.82 15.01 -1.20
C GLU A 5 5.02 13.63 -1.83
N LEU A 6 5.13 13.56 -3.16
CA LEU A 6 5.27 12.34 -3.94
C LEU A 6 6.74 11.99 -4.13
N TYR A 7 7.30 11.24 -3.19
CA TYR A 7 8.69 10.76 -3.29
C TYR A 7 8.80 9.28 -2.94
N ALA A 8 9.75 8.62 -3.58
CA ALA A 8 10.09 7.23 -3.31
C ALA A 8 10.69 7.08 -1.89
N GLY A 9 10.52 5.90 -1.30
CA GLY A 9 11.01 5.58 0.04
C GLY A 9 10.04 5.92 1.18
N VAL A 10 8.86 6.47 0.88
CA VAL A 10 7.82 6.74 1.88
C VAL A 10 7.08 5.45 2.24
N TYR A 11 6.98 5.18 3.53
CA TYR A 11 6.11 4.13 4.06
C TYR A 11 4.66 4.58 4.07
N VAL A 12 3.81 3.71 3.54
CA VAL A 12 2.38 3.96 3.40
C VAL A 12 1.58 2.74 3.81
N VAL A 13 0.30 2.96 4.05
CA VAL A 13 -0.69 1.90 4.10
C VAL A 13 -1.81 2.17 3.10
N TRP A 14 -2.44 1.10 2.63
CA TRP A 14 -3.67 1.18 1.85
C TRP A 14 -4.80 1.72 2.73
N ASP A 15 -5.34 2.90 2.38
CA ASP A 15 -6.35 3.60 3.17
C ASP A 15 -7.33 4.37 2.25
N PRO A 16 -8.04 3.68 1.35
CA PRO A 16 -8.97 4.34 0.43
C PRO A 16 -10.19 4.90 1.18
N PRO A 17 -10.99 5.76 0.54
CA PRO A 17 -12.30 6.15 1.07
C PRO A 17 -13.15 4.93 1.45
N GLU A 18 -13.95 5.07 2.51
CA GLU A 18 -14.82 4.00 3.00
C GLU A 18 -15.78 3.51 1.91
N GLY A 19 -15.83 2.18 1.71
CA GLY A 19 -16.69 1.53 0.71
C GLY A 19 -16.13 1.53 -0.72
N GLU A 20 -14.90 2.03 -0.93
CA GLU A 20 -14.24 2.09 -2.24
C GLU A 20 -13.03 1.13 -2.35
N GLU A 21 -12.78 0.28 -1.35
CA GLU A 21 -11.63 -0.64 -1.27
C GLU A 21 -11.49 -1.51 -2.52
N ASP A 22 -12.52 -2.30 -2.83
CA ASP A 22 -12.50 -3.25 -3.96
C ASP A 22 -12.47 -2.54 -5.31
N ARG A 23 -13.07 -1.35 -5.39
CA ARG A 23 -13.13 -0.56 -6.62
C ARG A 23 -11.79 0.07 -6.95
N ARG A 24 -11.02 0.48 -5.94
CA ARG A 24 -9.75 1.20 -6.12
C ARG A 24 -8.52 0.29 -6.09
N ALA A 25 -8.67 -0.93 -5.56
CA ALA A 25 -7.66 -1.98 -5.66
C ALA A 25 -8.22 -3.30 -6.25
N PRO A 26 -8.90 -3.25 -7.42
CA PRO A 26 -9.61 -4.41 -7.96
C PRO A 26 -8.61 -5.53 -8.30
N GLY A 27 -8.85 -6.73 -7.75
CA GLY A 27 -8.00 -7.90 -7.99
C GLY A 27 -6.65 -7.85 -7.27
N MET A 28 -6.39 -6.83 -6.45
CA MET A 28 -5.12 -6.72 -5.72
C MET A 28 -5.18 -7.30 -4.30
N GLY A 29 -6.37 -7.58 -3.76
CA GLY A 29 -6.54 -8.18 -2.43
C GLY A 29 -6.04 -7.29 -1.29
N LEU A 30 -5.97 -5.97 -1.54
CA LEU A 30 -5.51 -5.02 -0.54
C LEU A 30 -6.64 -4.76 0.46
N VAL A 31 -6.39 -5.14 1.71
CA VAL A 31 -7.23 -4.77 2.84
C VAL A 31 -6.77 -3.43 3.41
N ARG A 32 -7.68 -2.69 4.04
CA ARG A 32 -7.31 -1.45 4.73
C ARG A 32 -6.16 -1.71 5.70
N ASN A 33 -5.24 -0.76 5.79
CA ASN A 33 -3.99 -0.85 6.55
C ASN A 33 -2.92 -1.80 5.99
N HIS A 34 -3.09 -2.34 4.78
CA HIS A 34 -2.05 -3.18 4.17
C HIS A 34 -0.78 -2.36 3.89
N PRO A 35 0.40 -2.80 4.36
CA PRO A 35 1.62 -1.99 4.33
C PRO A 35 2.33 -2.01 2.98
N GLY A 36 2.84 -0.84 2.56
CA GLY A 36 3.56 -0.65 1.30
C GLY A 36 4.64 0.44 1.36
N ILE A 37 5.48 0.48 0.32
CA ILE A 37 6.48 1.54 0.11
C ILE A 37 6.30 2.17 -1.27
N ILE A 38 6.35 3.50 -1.33
CA ILE A 38 6.35 4.22 -2.60
C ILE A 38 7.69 3.99 -3.30
N ILE A 39 7.65 3.52 -4.55
CA ILE A 39 8.85 3.22 -5.37
C ILE A 39 9.03 4.20 -6.53
N SER A 40 7.96 4.82 -7.02
CA SER A 40 8.04 5.79 -8.12
C SER A 40 6.88 6.80 -8.05
N PRO A 41 7.12 8.12 -8.12
CA PRO A 41 6.06 9.11 -8.21
C PRO A 41 5.58 9.34 -9.65
N HIS A 42 4.26 9.39 -9.87
CA HIS A 42 3.62 9.58 -11.18
C HIS A 42 2.46 10.58 -11.10
N TRP A 43 2.79 11.88 -11.06
CA TRP A 43 1.82 12.99 -11.00
C TRP A 43 0.78 12.87 -9.86
N GLN A 44 -0.38 12.24 -10.06
CA GLN A 44 -1.39 12.03 -8.99
C GLN A 44 -1.36 10.61 -8.43
N ASP A 45 -0.65 9.74 -9.13
CA ASP A 45 -0.47 8.33 -8.79
C ASP A 45 0.96 8.08 -8.32
N VAL A 46 1.14 6.95 -7.65
CA VAL A 46 2.43 6.47 -7.18
C VAL A 46 2.52 4.97 -7.40
N GLY A 47 3.67 4.52 -7.88
CA GLY A 47 4.04 3.11 -7.86
C GLY A 47 4.25 2.70 -6.40
N VAL A 48 3.50 1.70 -5.94
CA VAL A 48 3.64 1.15 -4.58
C VAL A 48 4.03 -0.32 -4.67
N LYS A 49 5.06 -0.68 -3.90
CA LYS A 49 5.38 -2.07 -3.62
C LYS A 49 4.74 -2.46 -2.29
N TRP A 50 3.79 -3.39 -2.34
CA TRP A 50 3.14 -3.96 -1.16
C TRP A 50 4.00 -5.07 -0.56
N PHE A 51 3.79 -5.35 0.73
CA PHE A 51 4.53 -6.39 1.44
C PHE A 51 3.62 -7.57 1.76
N LEU A 52 4.18 -8.78 1.70
CA LEU A 52 3.57 -10.02 2.17
C LEU A 52 2.43 -10.57 1.30
N LYS A 53 2.43 -10.26 0.00
CA LYS A 53 1.58 -10.96 -0.96
C LYS A 53 2.31 -12.19 -1.48
N GLU A 54 1.70 -13.38 -1.46
CA GLU A 54 2.33 -14.60 -2.01
C GLU A 54 2.66 -14.50 -3.52
N SER A 55 2.03 -13.55 -4.22
CA SER A 55 2.35 -13.20 -5.62
C SER A 55 3.47 -12.15 -5.76
N ASP A 56 4.16 -11.76 -4.68
CA ASP A 56 5.28 -10.80 -4.65
C ASP A 56 6.57 -11.32 -5.31
N MET A 57 6.46 -12.06 -6.41
CA MET A 57 7.47 -12.00 -7.46
C MET A 57 7.42 -10.64 -8.16
N ALA A 58 7.84 -9.59 -7.45
CA ALA A 58 8.57 -8.39 -7.88
C ALA A 58 8.27 -7.69 -9.24
N SER A 59 7.21 -7.98 -9.99
CA SER A 59 7.23 -7.71 -11.45
C SER A 59 6.10 -6.86 -12.01
N THR A 60 5.18 -6.34 -11.20
CA THR A 60 4.21 -5.33 -11.67
C THR A 60 4.21 -4.12 -10.74
N GLU A 61 4.91 -3.06 -11.16
CA GLU A 61 4.70 -1.72 -10.63
C GLU A 61 3.21 -1.41 -10.73
N SER A 62 2.54 -1.37 -9.58
CA SER A 62 1.12 -1.07 -9.51
C SER A 62 0.98 0.38 -9.06
N PHE A 63 0.25 1.15 -9.86
CA PHE A 63 0.04 2.58 -9.63
C PHE A 63 -1.25 2.80 -8.85
N TYR A 64 -1.16 3.59 -7.79
CA TYR A 64 -2.28 3.93 -6.91
C TYR A 64 -2.36 5.44 -6.79
N ARG A 65 -3.58 5.96 -6.68
CA ARG A 65 -3.76 7.38 -6.34
C ARG A 65 -3.16 7.62 -4.97
N TYR A 66 -2.35 8.65 -4.87
CA TYR A 66 -1.71 8.99 -3.60
C TYR A 66 -2.74 9.32 -2.50
N GLN A 67 -3.94 9.79 -2.86
CA GLN A 67 -5.02 10.08 -1.93
C GLN A 67 -5.65 8.83 -1.29
N ASP A 68 -5.44 7.65 -1.86
CA ASP A 68 -5.93 6.38 -1.33
C ASP A 68 -4.91 5.73 -0.38
N LEU A 69 -3.83 6.46 -0.08
CA LEU A 69 -2.73 6.03 0.76
C LEU A 69 -2.62 6.94 1.97
N ARG A 70 -2.29 6.35 3.10
CA ARG A 70 -1.90 7.09 4.30
C ARG A 70 -0.43 6.92 4.58
N LYS A 71 0.30 8.03 4.69
CA LYS A 71 1.68 8.03 5.16
C LYS A 71 1.75 7.54 6.60
N VAL A 72 2.73 6.70 6.88
CA VAL A 72 2.97 6.14 8.22
C VAL A 72 4.42 6.30 8.62
N THR A 73 4.67 6.28 9.92
CA THR A 73 6.04 6.28 10.44
C THR A 73 6.69 4.90 10.25
N PRO A 74 8.03 4.78 10.32
CA PRO A 74 8.68 3.47 10.27
C PRO A 74 8.22 2.50 11.36
N LEU A 75 7.91 2.98 12.57
CA LEU A 75 7.42 2.13 13.66
C LEU A 75 6.01 1.61 13.36
N GLU A 76 5.11 2.49 12.94
CA GLU A 76 3.76 2.09 12.54
C GLU A 76 3.79 1.14 11.33
N PHE A 77 4.68 1.35 10.38
CA PHE A 77 4.86 0.45 9.25
C PHE A 77 5.25 -0.98 9.69
N LEU A 78 6.15 -1.10 10.68
CA LEU A 78 6.53 -2.40 11.23
C LEU A 78 5.36 -3.09 11.94
N GLU A 79 4.57 -2.36 12.73
CA GLU A 79 3.36 -2.89 13.36
C GLU A 79 2.39 -3.44 12.30
N ARG A 80 2.15 -2.67 11.24
CA ARG A 80 1.25 -3.08 10.14
C ARG A 80 1.78 -4.29 9.36
N CYS A 81 3.10 -4.43 9.26
CA CYS A 81 3.73 -5.63 8.69
C CYS A 81 3.45 -6.87 9.55
N GLU A 82 3.57 -6.79 10.87
CA GLU A 82 3.28 -7.92 11.75
C GLU A 82 1.79 -8.31 11.69
N GLU A 83 0.87 -7.33 11.75
CA GLU A 83 -0.56 -7.58 11.58
C GLU A 83 -0.89 -8.22 10.22
N ALA A 84 -0.19 -7.82 9.16
CA ALA A 84 -0.37 -8.40 7.82
C ALA A 84 0.12 -9.86 7.75
N LYS A 85 1.22 -10.20 8.45
CA LYS A 85 1.69 -11.58 8.56
C LYS A 85 0.70 -12.46 9.31
N GLU A 86 0.15 -11.97 10.42
CA GLU A 86 -0.84 -12.69 11.21
C GLU A 86 -2.07 -13.02 10.35
N ARG A 87 -2.61 -12.03 9.62
CA ARG A 87 -3.72 -12.25 8.69
C ARG A 87 -3.40 -13.28 7.58
N ALA A 88 -2.19 -13.24 7.03
CA ALA A 88 -1.78 -14.18 6.00
C ALA A 88 -1.67 -15.63 6.55
N ASN A 89 -1.29 -15.77 7.81
CA ASN A 89 -1.21 -17.07 8.48
C ASN A 89 -2.59 -17.64 8.86
N GLU A 90 -3.60 -16.80 9.12
CA GLU A 90 -4.96 -17.24 9.45
C GLU A 90 -5.74 -17.80 8.24
N ILE A 91 -5.30 -17.47 7.03
CA ILE A 91 -5.94 -17.89 5.77
C ILE A 91 -5.37 -19.23 5.26
N ASN A 92 -4.23 -19.68 5.80
CA ASN A 92 -3.56 -20.95 5.49
C ASN A 92 -3.85 -22.03 6.54
#